data_AF-A0A3A8GK26-F1
#
_entry.id   AF-A0A3A8GK26-F1
#
_cell.length_a   1.000
_cell.length_b   1.000
_cell.length_c   1.000
_cell.angle_alpha   90.00
_cell.angle_beta   90.00
_cell.angle_gamma   90.00
#
_symmetry.space_group_name_H-M   'P 1'
#
loop_
_entity.id
_entity.type
_entity.pdbx_description
1 polymer ?
#
loop_
_entity_poly.entity_id
_entity_poly.type
_entity_poly.pdbx_seq_one_letter_code
_entity_poly.pdbx_strand_id
1 'polypeptide(L)' 'MSTKFTLRFAMILLFVLVFTAIAIHFFFNPGATVILWIFAMPMILGVPILSSVVLATNEELDINTVN' A
#
# COMPACT_ATOMS: atom_id res chain seq x y z
N MET A 1 -12.47 -13.20 -5.11
CA MET A 1 -11.88 -11.94 -4.59
C MET A 1 -12.74 -10.79 -5.09
N SER A 2 -13.23 -9.93 -4.19
CA SER A 2 -14.09 -8.80 -4.56
C SER A 2 -13.31 -7.86 -5.50
N THR A 3 -13.81 -7.60 -6.70
CA THR A 3 -13.17 -6.65 -7.65
C THR A 3 -12.96 -5.28 -7.01
N LYS A 4 -13.83 -4.89 -6.08
CA LYS A 4 -13.72 -3.65 -5.30
C LYS A 4 -12.49 -3.66 -4.38
N PHE A 5 -12.20 -4.80 -3.73
CA PHE A 5 -11.02 -4.97 -2.89
C PHE A 5 -9.73 -4.85 -3.72
N THR A 6 -9.64 -5.60 -4.81
CA THR A 6 -8.45 -5.58 -5.68
C THR A 6 -8.19 -4.19 -6.25
N LEU A 7 -9.25 -3.47 -6.66
CA LEU A 7 -9.13 -2.12 -7.18
C LEU A 7 -8.64 -1.13 -6.12
N ARG A 8 -9.16 -1.20 -4.89
CA ARG A 8 -8.70 -0.35 -3.77
C ARG A 8 -7.23 -0.61 -3.46
N PHE A 9 -6.84 -1.87 -3.35
CA PHE A 9 -5.45 -2.26 -3.14
C PHE A 9 -4.53 -1.71 -4.23
N ALA A 10 -4.90 -1.91 -5.51
CA ALA A 10 -4.11 -1.45 -6.65
C ALA A 10 -3.97 0.07 -6.68
N MET A 11 -5.05 0.83 -6.39
CA MET A 11 -4.99 2.29 -6.33
C MET A 11 -4.07 2.80 -5.21
N ILE A 12 -4.15 2.19 -4.02
CA ILE A 12 -3.30 2.58 -2.89
C ILE A 12 -1.84 2.22 -3.18
N LEU A 13 -1.57 1.03 -3.71
CA LEU A 13 -0.23 0.61 -4.12
C LEU A 13 0.36 1.57 -5.16
N LEU A 14 -0.40 1.92 -6.19
CA LEU A 14 0.04 2.83 -7.24
C LEU A 14 0.34 4.23 -6.69
N PHE A 15 -0.52 4.74 -5.80
CA PHE A 15 -0.29 6.02 -5.13
C PHE A 15 1.01 6.02 -4.31
N VAL A 16 1.24 4.97 -3.51
CA VAL A 16 2.46 4.84 -2.71
C VAL A 16 3.70 4.76 -3.61
N LEU A 17 3.65 3.96 -4.68
CA LEU A 17 4.77 3.84 -5.63
C LEU A 17 5.12 5.18 -6.28
N VAL A 18 4.13 5.91 -6.79
CA VAL A 18 4.34 7.21 -7.44
C VAL A 18 4.87 8.23 -6.43
N PHE A 19 4.26 8.32 -5.25
CA PHE A 19 4.69 9.25 -4.22
C PHE A 19 6.13 8.97 -3.77
N THR A 20 6.48 7.71 -3.54
CA THR A 20 7.85 7.30 -3.18
C THR A 20 8.82 7.60 -4.32
N ALA A 21 8.47 7.32 -5.58
CA ALA A 21 9.33 7.61 -6.71
C ALA A 21 9.64 9.11 -6.84
N ILE A 22 8.62 9.95 -6.71
CA ILE A 22 8.77 11.41 -6.70
C ILE A 22 9.66 11.83 -5.53
N ALA A 23 9.41 11.32 -4.32
CA ALA A 23 10.19 11.66 -3.14
C ALA A 23 11.68 11.31 -3.33
N ILE A 24 11.99 10.09 -3.79
CA ILE A 24 13.37 9.64 -4.03
C ILE A 24 14.04 10.49 -5.10
N HIS A 25 13.34 10.77 -6.20
CA HIS A 25 13.92 11.50 -7.33
C HIS A 25 14.27 12.96 -7.01
N PHE A 26 13.39 13.66 -6.29
CA PHE A 26 13.54 15.10 -6.06
C PHE A 26 14.30 15.46 -4.77
N PHE A 27 14.25 14.61 -3.73
CA PHE A 27 14.78 14.96 -2.41
C PHE A 27 16.08 14.25 -2.05
N PHE A 28 16.51 13.24 -2.80
CA PHE A 28 17.66 12.40 -2.43
C PHE A 28 18.75 12.32 -3.50
N ASN A 29 19.95 11.94 -3.06
CA ASN A 29 21.10 11.75 -3.94
C ASN A 29 20.86 10.58 -4.92
N PRO A 30 21.11 10.74 -6.23
CA PRO A 30 20.96 9.67 -7.22
C PRO A 30 21.71 8.38 -6.89
N GLY A 31 22.88 8.47 -6.24
CA GLY A 31 23.67 7.32 -5.81
C GLY A 31 23.02 6.49 -4.69
N ALA A 32 22.05 7.06 -3.96
CA ALA A 32 21.30 6.36 -2.92
C ALA A 32 19.98 5.74 -3.43
N THR A 33 19.60 5.97 -4.68
CA THR A 33 18.28 5.57 -5.25
C THR A 33 17.96 4.10 -4.98
N VAL A 34 18.89 3.19 -5.30
CA VAL A 34 18.68 1.74 -5.12
C VAL A 34 18.45 1.39 -3.65
N ILE A 35 19.27 1.95 -2.77
CA ILE A 35 19.20 1.71 -1.31
C ILE A 35 17.86 2.21 -0.76
N LEU A 36 17.41 3.39 -1.18
CA LEU A 36 16.13 3.96 -0.76
C LEU A 36 14.93 3.12 -1.21
N TRP A 37 14.97 2.55 -2.43
CA TRP A 37 13.93 1.61 -2.88
C TRP A 37 13.91 0.31 -2.07
N ILE A 38 15.08 -0.21 -1.67
CA ILE A 38 15.16 -1.38 -0.79
C ILE A 38 14.50 -1.09 0.57
N PHE A 39 14.77 0.09 1.15
CA PHE A 39 14.13 0.48 2.42
C PHE A 39 12.65 0.84 2.27
N ALA A 40 12.22 1.30 1.09
CA ALA A 40 10.81 1.60 0.83
C ALA A 40 9.97 0.33 0.59
N MET A 41 10.55 -0.76 0.10
CA MET A 41 9.84 -2.02 -0.21
C MET A 41 8.91 -2.52 0.91
N PRO A 42 9.35 -2.60 2.19
CA PRO A 42 8.46 -2.99 3.29
C PRO A 42 7.26 -2.05 3.44
N MET A 43 7.42 -0.75 3.24
CA MET A 43 6.32 0.21 3.31
C MET A 43 5.40 0.11 2.09
N ILE A 44 5.96 -0.04 0.89
CA ILE A 44 5.21 -0.17 -0.37
C ILE A 44 4.29 -1.40 -0.32
N LEU A 45 4.70 -2.48 0.34
CA LEU A 45 3.88 -3.68 0.52
C LEU A 45 2.99 -3.58 1.76
N GLY A 46 3.55 -3.11 2.88
CA GLY A 46 2.84 -3.05 4.16
C GLY A 46 1.66 -2.08 4.15
N VAL A 47 1.82 -0.89 3.56
CA VAL A 47 0.76 0.15 3.56
C VAL A 47 -0.49 -0.33 2.81
N PRO A 48 -0.43 -0.84 1.56
CA PRO A 48 -1.61 -1.34 0.87
C PRO A 48 -2.24 -2.56 1.54
N ILE A 49 -1.44 -3.46 2.12
CA ILE A 49 -1.95 -4.63 2.86
C ILE A 49 -2.73 -4.18 4.10
N LEU A 50 -2.12 -3.36 4.97
CA LEU A 50 -2.77 -2.85 6.18
C LEU A 50 -3.99 -2.00 5.85
N SER A 51 -3.89 -1.11 4.86
CA SER A 51 -5.06 -0.34 4.40
C SER A 51 -6.18 -1.23 3.87
N SER A 52 -5.86 -2.32 3.17
CA SER A 52 -6.87 -3.26 2.68
C SER A 52 -7.60 -4.00 3.80
N VAL A 53 -6.92 -4.29 4.92
CA VAL A 53 -7.54 -4.88 6.13
C VAL A 53 -8.39 -3.84 6.86
N VAL A 54 -7.88 -2.62 7.06
CA VAL A 54 -8.61 -1.55 7.76
C VAL A 54 -9.85 -1.10 6.99
N LEU A 55 -9.78 -1.09 5.66
CA LEU A 55 -10.89 -0.71 4.78
C LEU A 55 -11.82 -1.88 4.42
N ALA A 56 -11.52 -3.09 4.89
CA ALA A 56 -12.41 -4.23 4.73
C ALA A 56 -13.68 -3.98 5.54
N THR A 57 -14.84 -4.22 4.93
CA THR A 57 -16.13 -4.11 5.60
C THR A 57 -16.40 -5.35 6.44
N ASN A 58 -17.26 -5.24 7.46
CA ASN A 58 -17.67 -6.40 8.30
C ASN A 58 -18.26 -7.55 7.47
N GLU A 59 -18.91 -7.22 6.34
CA GLU A 59 -19.41 -8.19 5.35
C GLU A 59 -18.30 -8.97 4.64
N GLU A 60 -17.09 -8.40 4.50
CA GLU A 60 -15.91 -9.04 3.91
C GLU A 60 -15.07 -9.79 4.95
N LEU A 61 -15.25 -9.50 6.25
CA LEU A 61 -14.51 -10.11 7.37
C LEU A 61 -15.29 -11.21 8.10
N ASP A 62 -16.50 -11.56 7.64
CA ASP A 62 -17.38 -12.58 8.25
C ASP A 62 -17.55 -12.44 9.78
N ILE A 63 -17.59 -11.18 10.25
CA ILE A 63 -17.82 -10.87 11.66
C ILE A 63 -19.32 -10.99 11.90
N ASN A 64 -19.80 -12.22 12.07
CA ASN A 64 -21.15 -12.47 12.57
C ASN A 64 -21.22 -11.90 13.99
N THR A 65 -22.07 -10.90 14.18
CA THR A 65 -22.37 -10.31 15.49
C THR A 65 -22.82 -11.42 16.44
N VAL A 66 -21.93 -11.83 17.35
CA VAL A 66 -22.31 -12.69 18.48
C VAL A 66 -23.16 -11.81 19.39
N ASN A 67 -24.44 -12.15 19.43
CA ASN A 67 -25.50 -11.54 20.24
C ASN A 67 -25.14 -11.50 21.73
#